data_AF-A0A7Y5VF08-F1
#
_entry.id   AF-A0A7Y5VF08-F1
#
_cell.length_a   1.000
_cell.length_b   1.000
_cell.length_c   1.000
_cell.angle_alpha   90.00
_cell.angle_beta   90.00
_cell.angle_gamma   90.00
#
_symmetry.space_group_name_H-M   'P 1'
#
loop_
_entity.id
_entity.type
_entity.pdbx_description
1 polymer ?
#
loop_
_entity_poly.entity_id
_entity_poly.type
_entity_poly.pdbx_seq_one_letter_code
_entity_poly.pdbx_strand_id
1 'polypeptide(L)'
;MAILTILTLIVAVIGVVLLTQVMKLFQPGERKMQQEVNNMRLDMQKWVGELVPIDKKELELFSLSQIKQVLRKRWTTSAKGIFTTIYNEPIIAYSYKQFLGRGRHALLYARSASHEYAFWIRPKGVQVVIDNKLVGTYKDNTLLSAKSGKPIAILQPETQNSLLPVRINNREVGSLVSANPAAGKGLSQRAFEFLKNDITEEEETLLLALSVLELVNRKVE
;
A
#
# COMPACT_ATOMS: atom_id res chain seq x y z
N MET A 1 31.80 44.98 -5.36
CA MET A 1 30.54 44.85 -6.14
C MET A 1 30.40 43.49 -6.83
N ALA A 2 31.43 42.99 -7.53
CA ALA A 2 31.38 41.67 -8.21
C ALA A 2 31.15 40.47 -7.26
N ILE A 3 31.79 40.45 -6.09
CA ILE A 3 31.62 39.34 -5.12
C ILE A 3 30.19 39.29 -4.56
N LEU A 4 29.60 40.45 -4.28
CA LEU A 4 28.23 40.57 -3.74
C LEU A 4 27.15 40.17 -4.76
N THR A 5 27.39 40.45 -6.04
CA THR A 5 26.51 40.05 -7.15
C THR A 5 26.61 38.54 -7.43
N ILE A 6 27.80 37.95 -7.33
CA ILE A 6 27.97 36.48 -7.42
C ILE A 6 27.29 35.78 -6.24
N LEU A 7 27.45 36.29 -5.01
CA LEU A 7 26.84 35.70 -3.81
C LEU A 7 25.31 35.72 -3.88
N THR A 8 24.73 36.84 -4.32
CA THR A 8 23.27 36.98 -4.48
C THR A 8 22.73 36.06 -5.58
N LEU A 9 23.46 35.88 -6.68
CA LEU A 9 23.10 34.92 -7.73
C LEU A 9 23.10 33.47 -7.20
N ILE A 10 24.12 33.09 -6.42
CA ILE A 10 24.21 31.75 -5.81
C ILE A 10 23.03 31.52 -4.86
N VAL A 11 22.72 32.48 -3.98
CA VAL A 11 21.58 32.38 -3.06
C VAL A 11 20.26 32.27 -3.82
N ALA A 12 20.08 33.04 -4.91
CA ALA A 12 18.89 32.95 -5.75
C ALA A 12 18.76 31.57 -6.42
N VAL A 13 19.85 31.02 -6.97
CA VAL A 13 19.87 29.68 -7.57
C VAL A 13 19.55 28.60 -6.53
N ILE A 14 20.17 28.66 -5.35
CA ILE A 14 19.88 27.73 -4.24
C ILE A 14 18.41 27.86 -3.83
N GLY A 15 17.88 29.08 -3.73
CA GLY A 15 16.49 29.34 -3.40
C GLY A 15 15.52 28.70 -4.39
N VAL A 16 15.77 28.85 -5.70
CA VAL A 16 14.96 28.22 -6.76
C VAL A 16 15.05 26.69 -6.68
N VAL A 17 16.25 26.12 -6.49
CA VAL A 17 16.43 24.67 -6.36
C VAL A 17 15.67 24.13 -5.16
N LEU A 18 15.79 24.74 -3.98
CA LEU A 18 15.05 24.34 -2.78
C LEU A 18 13.53 24.47 -2.97
N LEU A 19 13.07 25.55 -3.59
CA LEU A 19 11.64 25.76 -3.88
C LEU A 19 11.09 24.65 -4.79
N THR A 20 11.83 24.27 -5.84
CA THR A 20 11.41 23.15 -6.72
C THR A 20 11.41 21.81 -6.00
N GLN A 21 12.33 21.56 -5.06
CA GLN A 21 12.34 20.35 -4.24
C GLN A 21 11.13 20.29 -3.29
N VAL A 22 10.78 21.41 -2.67
CA VAL A 22 9.60 21.51 -1.81
C VAL A 22 8.31 21.33 -2.61
N MET A 23 8.19 21.91 -3.80
CA MET A 23 7.02 21.72 -4.67
C MET A 23 6.80 20.26 -5.09
N LYS A 24 7.85 19.45 -5.19
CA LYS A 24 7.72 18.00 -5.47
C LYS A 24 7.12 17.21 -4.31
N LEU A 25 7.11 17.77 -3.11
CA LEU A 25 6.47 17.16 -1.95
C LEU A 25 4.97 17.40 -1.94
N PHE A 26 4.45 18.42 -2.63
CA PHE A 26 3.02 18.72 -2.71
C PHE A 26 2.25 17.75 -3.63
N GLN A 27 0.95 17.62 -3.40
CA GLN A 27 0.06 16.73 -4.16
C GLN A 27 0.25 16.90 -5.69
N PRO A 28 0.69 15.85 -6.40
CA PRO A 28 0.82 15.89 -7.85
C PRO A 28 -0.55 15.81 -8.55
N GLY A 29 -0.66 16.42 -9.73
CA GLY A 29 -1.80 16.18 -10.64
C GLY A 29 -1.78 14.77 -11.24
N GLU A 30 -2.90 14.33 -11.83
CA GLU A 30 -3.11 12.95 -12.32
C GLU A 30 -1.96 12.37 -13.17
N ARG A 31 -1.43 13.14 -14.13
CA ARG A 31 -0.30 12.69 -14.97
C ARG A 31 0.95 12.39 -14.15
N LYS A 32 1.25 13.23 -13.15
CA LYS A 32 2.40 13.03 -12.26
C LYS A 32 2.19 11.86 -11.32
N MET A 33 0.95 11.57 -10.94
CA MET A 33 0.61 10.39 -10.14
C MET A 33 0.91 9.10 -10.88
N GLN A 34 0.58 9.03 -12.18
CA GLN A 34 0.93 7.87 -13.01
C GLN A 34 2.45 7.71 -13.15
N GLN A 35 3.17 8.82 -13.34
CA GLN A 35 4.63 8.81 -13.36
C GLN A 35 5.21 8.31 -12.03
N GLU A 36 4.64 8.72 -10.91
CA GLU A 36 5.08 8.27 -9.60
C GLU A 36 4.83 6.77 -9.37
N VAL A 37 3.67 6.24 -9.79
CA VAL A 37 3.42 4.79 -9.77
C VAL A 37 4.46 4.05 -10.62
N ASN A 38 4.80 4.57 -11.81
CA ASN A 38 5.84 3.98 -12.64
C ASN A 38 7.21 4.01 -11.95
N ASN A 39 7.56 5.11 -11.27
CA ASN A 39 8.80 5.20 -10.50
C ASN A 39 8.82 4.18 -9.34
N MET A 40 7.70 4.03 -8.61
CA MET A 40 7.57 3.01 -7.56
C MET A 40 7.72 1.59 -8.11
N ARG A 41 7.16 1.33 -9.30
CA ARG A 41 7.33 0.06 -10.01
C ARG A 41 8.80 -0.21 -10.34
N LEU A 42 9.50 0.77 -10.93
CA LEU A 42 10.92 0.66 -11.29
C LEU A 42 11.79 0.42 -10.05
N ASP A 43 11.56 1.18 -8.99
CA ASP A 43 12.25 1.04 -7.70
C ASP A 43 12.11 -0.36 -7.11
N MET A 44 10.97 -1.01 -7.33
CA MET A 44 10.65 -2.33 -6.80
C MET A 44 11.12 -3.48 -7.68
N GLN A 45 11.59 -3.26 -8.92
CA GLN A 45 11.98 -4.33 -9.84
C GLN A 45 13.00 -5.31 -9.23
N LYS A 46 13.92 -4.81 -8.42
CA LYS A 46 14.92 -5.63 -7.72
C LYS A 46 14.33 -6.61 -6.71
N TRP A 47 13.14 -6.34 -6.18
CA TRP A 47 12.45 -7.20 -5.21
C TRP A 47 11.45 -8.12 -5.89
N VAL A 48 10.87 -7.68 -7.01
CA VAL A 48 9.86 -8.44 -7.77
C VAL A 48 10.40 -9.76 -8.30
N GLY A 49 11.66 -9.80 -8.74
CA GLY A 49 12.28 -11.02 -9.27
C GLY A 49 12.46 -12.14 -8.23
N GLU A 50 12.32 -11.83 -6.94
CA GLU A 50 12.43 -12.80 -5.84
C GLU A 50 11.05 -13.29 -5.37
N LEU A 51 9.94 -12.69 -5.83
CA LEU A 51 8.60 -12.98 -5.30
C LEU A 51 8.11 -14.36 -5.72
N VAL A 52 7.63 -15.12 -4.74
CA VAL A 52 6.99 -16.42 -4.93
C VAL A 52 5.52 -16.21 -5.32
N PRO A 53 4.97 -16.96 -6.29
CA PRO A 53 3.54 -16.95 -6.58
C PRO A 53 2.72 -17.29 -5.35
N ILE A 54 1.68 -16.49 -5.11
CA ILE A 54 0.72 -16.77 -4.04
C ILE A 54 -0.26 -17.78 -4.61
N ASP A 55 -0.17 -19.01 -4.13
CA ASP A 55 -1.26 -19.96 -4.26
C ASP A 55 -2.05 -20.01 -2.94
N LYS A 56 -3.08 -20.86 -2.89
CA LYS A 56 -3.89 -21.01 -1.69
C LYS A 56 -3.06 -21.36 -0.44
N LYS A 57 -2.02 -22.19 -0.58
CA LYS A 57 -1.17 -22.57 0.56
C LYS A 57 -0.36 -21.37 1.02
N GLU A 58 0.21 -20.61 0.09
CA GLU A 58 0.95 -19.40 0.45
C GLU A 58 0.07 -18.32 1.07
N LEU A 59 -1.19 -18.22 0.64
CA LEU A 59 -2.17 -17.35 1.27
C LEU A 59 -2.44 -17.73 2.74
N GLU A 60 -2.56 -19.03 3.04
CA GLU A 60 -2.67 -19.54 4.41
C GLU A 60 -1.39 -19.33 5.24
N LEU A 61 -0.24 -19.25 4.58
CA LEU A 61 1.07 -19.03 5.18
C LEU A 61 1.47 -17.55 5.25
N PHE A 62 0.69 -16.65 4.65
CA PHE A 62 0.96 -15.20 4.67
C PHE A 62 1.19 -14.75 6.10
N SER A 63 2.32 -14.09 6.37
CA SER A 63 2.65 -13.57 7.70
C SER A 63 2.42 -12.06 7.80
N LEU A 64 2.10 -11.59 9.00
CA LEU A 64 2.19 -10.16 9.35
C LEU A 64 3.63 -9.62 9.31
N SER A 65 4.61 -10.52 9.21
CA SER A 65 6.04 -10.22 9.19
C SER A 65 6.46 -9.59 7.85
N GLN A 66 7.48 -8.73 7.92
CA GLN A 66 8.03 -8.06 6.75
C GLN A 66 9.55 -8.08 6.79
N ILE A 67 10.18 -8.19 5.63
CA ILE A 67 11.62 -8.03 5.45
C ILE A 67 11.90 -6.75 4.66
N LYS A 68 13.17 -6.30 4.70
CA LYS A 68 13.66 -5.10 3.98
C LYS A 68 12.82 -3.84 4.29
N GLN A 69 12.21 -3.78 5.47
CA GLN A 69 11.32 -2.68 5.86
C GLN A 69 12.11 -1.38 6.07
N VAL A 70 11.66 -0.30 5.43
CA VAL A 70 12.19 1.05 5.61
C VAL A 70 11.02 1.98 5.82
N LEU A 71 10.93 2.63 6.99
CA LEU A 71 9.96 3.68 7.29
C LEU A 71 10.72 5.00 7.53
N ARG A 72 10.33 6.06 6.82
CA ARG A 72 10.91 7.40 6.97
C ARG A 72 9.79 8.39 7.24
N LYS A 73 9.81 9.02 8.43
CA LYS A 73 8.89 10.10 8.86
C LYS A 73 9.73 11.38 9.09
N ARG A 74 10.15 12.09 8.03
CA ARG A 74 10.84 13.40 8.14
C ARG A 74 9.94 14.54 7.70
N TRP A 75 9.96 14.86 6.40
CA TRP A 75 9.11 15.91 5.81
C TRP A 75 7.81 15.32 5.26
N THR A 76 7.88 14.11 4.74
CA THR A 76 6.74 13.27 4.40
C THR A 76 6.97 11.86 4.94
N THR A 77 5.91 11.08 5.02
CA THR A 77 5.98 9.66 5.34
C THR A 77 6.24 8.86 4.07
N SER A 78 7.26 8.02 4.08
CA SER A 78 7.46 6.99 3.06
C SER A 78 7.75 5.67 3.73
N ALA A 79 7.25 4.58 3.15
CA ALA A 79 7.52 3.23 3.62
C ALA A 79 7.78 2.30 2.44
N LYS A 80 8.64 1.32 2.63
CA LYS A 80 8.84 0.22 1.67
C LYS A 80 9.09 -1.06 2.45
N GLY A 81 8.74 -2.20 1.87
CA GLY A 81 8.99 -3.50 2.49
C GLY A 81 8.49 -4.65 1.64
N ILE A 82 8.72 -5.85 2.13
CA ILE A 82 8.26 -7.10 1.52
C ILE A 82 7.55 -7.92 2.59
N PHE A 83 6.27 -8.21 2.39
CA PHE A 83 5.54 -9.20 3.17
C PHE A 83 6.03 -10.60 2.84
N THR A 84 6.13 -11.45 3.85
CA THR A 84 6.60 -12.82 3.70
C THR A 84 5.60 -13.82 4.22
N THR A 85 5.83 -15.09 3.89
CA THR A 85 5.18 -16.22 4.54
C THR A 85 5.77 -16.42 5.95
N ILE A 86 5.18 -17.33 6.72
CA ILE A 86 5.75 -17.80 7.99
C ILE A 86 7.12 -18.49 7.82
N TYR A 87 7.47 -18.88 6.59
CA TYR A 87 8.76 -19.46 6.23
C TYR A 87 9.73 -18.44 5.61
N ASN A 88 9.41 -17.14 5.70
CA ASN A 88 10.19 -16.02 5.16
C ASN A 88 10.30 -15.99 3.63
N GLU A 89 9.36 -16.62 2.92
CA GLU A 89 9.29 -16.52 1.47
C GLU A 89 8.63 -15.20 1.07
N PRO A 90 9.25 -14.39 0.21
CA PRO A 90 8.73 -13.09 -0.17
C PRO A 90 7.53 -13.21 -1.11
N ILE A 91 6.40 -12.63 -0.76
CA ILE A 91 5.13 -12.80 -1.51
C ILE A 91 4.55 -11.49 -2.03
N ILE A 92 4.72 -10.37 -1.31
CA ILE A 92 4.25 -9.05 -1.76
C ILE A 92 5.28 -7.98 -1.42
N ALA A 93 5.80 -7.30 -2.42
CA ALA A 93 6.59 -6.09 -2.23
C ALA A 93 5.69 -4.85 -2.29
N TYR A 94 5.99 -3.82 -1.49
CA TYR A 94 5.24 -2.56 -1.50
C TYR A 94 6.11 -1.32 -1.34
N SER A 95 5.57 -0.20 -1.81
CA SER A 95 6.11 1.15 -1.66
C SER A 95 4.97 2.13 -1.39
N TYR A 96 5.11 2.88 -0.30
CA TYR A 96 4.21 3.94 0.15
C TYR A 96 4.92 5.29 0.13
N LYS A 97 4.21 6.32 -0.33
CA LYS A 97 4.67 7.71 -0.26
C LYS A 97 3.49 8.64 0.01
N GLN A 98 3.61 9.41 1.08
CA GLN A 98 2.73 10.51 1.40
C GLN A 98 3.22 11.81 0.78
N PHE A 99 2.28 12.65 0.39
CA PHE A 99 2.51 14.00 -0.13
C PHE A 99 2.00 15.04 0.87
N LEU A 100 2.62 16.22 0.85
CA LEU A 100 2.16 17.42 1.54
C LEU A 100 0.87 17.93 0.89
N GLY A 101 -0.06 18.40 1.72
CA GLY A 101 -1.36 18.91 1.29
C GLY A 101 -2.35 18.97 2.44
N ARG A 102 -3.56 19.49 2.19
CA ARG A 102 -4.65 19.47 3.17
C ARG A 102 -5.27 18.08 3.22
N GLY A 103 -5.22 17.44 4.38
CA GLY A 103 -5.67 16.06 4.55
C GLY A 103 -4.68 15.04 3.99
N ARG A 104 -5.07 13.77 3.97
CA ARG A 104 -4.18 12.68 3.61
C ARG A 104 -4.15 12.45 2.10
N HIS A 105 -3.00 12.72 1.49
CA HIS A 105 -2.71 12.41 0.10
C HIS A 105 -1.52 11.45 0.05
N ALA A 106 -1.72 10.25 -0.50
CA ALA A 106 -0.65 9.27 -0.61
C ALA A 106 -0.84 8.34 -1.81
N LEU A 107 0.26 7.71 -2.19
CA LEU A 107 0.30 6.56 -3.07
C LEU A 107 0.80 5.36 -2.29
N LEU A 108 0.12 4.24 -2.48
CA LEU A 108 0.64 2.92 -2.17
C LEU A 108 0.66 2.13 -3.48
N TYR A 109 1.81 1.57 -3.81
CA TYR A 109 1.97 0.59 -4.86
C TYR A 109 2.44 -0.71 -4.24
N ALA A 110 1.84 -1.82 -4.64
CA ALA A 110 2.21 -3.15 -4.20
C ALA A 110 2.19 -4.12 -5.37
N ARG A 111 2.97 -5.19 -5.25
CA ARG A 111 3.11 -6.19 -6.31
C ARG A 111 3.34 -7.57 -5.70
N SER A 112 2.55 -8.54 -6.15
CA SER A 112 2.82 -9.97 -6.00
C SER A 112 3.49 -10.50 -7.27
N ALA A 113 3.76 -11.81 -7.33
CA ALA A 113 4.25 -12.42 -8.56
C ALA A 113 3.24 -12.30 -9.72
N SER A 114 1.94 -12.31 -9.42
CA SER A 114 0.86 -12.38 -10.41
C SER A 114 0.13 -11.05 -10.65
N HIS A 115 0.07 -10.18 -9.65
CA HIS A 115 -0.78 -8.97 -9.69
C HIS A 115 -0.04 -7.69 -9.26
N GLU A 116 -0.43 -6.58 -9.88
CA GLU A 116 -0.03 -5.23 -9.48
C GLU A 116 -1.22 -4.50 -8.84
N TYR A 117 -0.97 -3.84 -7.69
CA TYR A 117 -1.94 -3.05 -6.97
C TYR A 117 -1.45 -1.61 -6.86
N ALA A 118 -2.30 -0.64 -7.17
CA ALA A 118 -2.04 0.77 -6.94
C ALA A 118 -3.24 1.41 -6.23
N PHE A 119 -2.94 2.13 -5.16
CA PHE A 119 -3.91 2.79 -4.30
C PHE A 119 -3.61 4.28 -4.27
N TRP A 120 -4.56 5.06 -4.76
CA TRP A 120 -4.51 6.51 -4.64
C TRP A 120 -5.36 6.96 -3.45
N ILE A 121 -4.68 7.23 -2.35
CA ILE A 121 -5.28 7.65 -1.09
C ILE A 121 -5.55 9.16 -1.15
N ARG A 122 -6.81 9.54 -1.00
CA ARG A 122 -7.27 10.93 -0.91
C ARG A 122 -8.23 11.09 0.28
N PRO A 123 -8.51 12.32 0.73
CA PRO A 123 -9.47 12.54 1.82
C PRO A 123 -10.88 12.00 1.57
N LYS A 124 -11.30 11.86 0.30
CA LYS A 124 -12.64 11.37 -0.08
C LYS A 124 -12.71 9.84 -0.24
N GLY A 125 -11.61 9.13 -0.05
CA GLY A 125 -11.50 7.69 -0.29
C GLY A 125 -10.26 7.31 -1.09
N VAL A 126 -10.08 6.00 -1.27
CA VAL A 126 -8.92 5.40 -1.93
C VAL A 126 -9.35 4.82 -3.27
N GLN A 127 -8.80 5.32 -4.38
CA GLN A 127 -9.01 4.67 -5.68
C GLN A 127 -8.12 3.42 -5.74
N VAL A 128 -8.73 2.27 -6.07
CA VAL A 128 -8.06 0.97 -6.14
C VAL A 128 -7.94 0.56 -7.60
N VAL A 129 -6.70 0.39 -8.06
CA VAL A 129 -6.35 -0.07 -9.40
C VAL A 129 -5.62 -1.40 -9.25
N ILE A 130 -6.09 -2.41 -9.97
CA ILE A 130 -5.47 -3.75 -10.01
C ILE A 130 -5.16 -4.06 -11.46
N ASP A 131 -3.93 -4.48 -11.76
CA ASP A 131 -3.45 -4.80 -13.10
C ASP A 131 -3.77 -3.72 -14.14
N ASN A 132 -3.49 -2.47 -13.76
CA ASN A 132 -3.74 -1.27 -14.57
C ASN A 132 -5.23 -1.01 -14.90
N LYS A 133 -6.16 -1.68 -14.22
CA LYS A 133 -7.61 -1.49 -14.35
C LYS A 133 -8.19 -0.89 -13.08
N LEU A 134 -8.97 0.18 -13.23
CA LEU A 134 -9.71 0.77 -12.11
C LEU A 134 -10.78 -0.21 -11.63
N VAL A 135 -10.59 -0.74 -10.42
CA VAL A 135 -11.52 -1.69 -9.79
C VAL A 135 -12.62 -0.93 -9.06
N GLY A 136 -12.27 0.12 -8.32
CA GLY A 136 -13.24 0.80 -7.48
C GLY A 136 -12.68 1.93 -6.62
N THR A 137 -13.54 2.44 -5.74
CA THR A 137 -13.17 3.36 -4.67
C THR A 137 -13.49 2.74 -3.32
N TYR A 138 -12.47 2.63 -2.47
CA TYR A 138 -12.58 2.17 -1.09
C TYR A 138 -12.81 3.36 -0.15
N LYS A 139 -13.91 3.32 0.59
CA LYS A 139 -14.27 4.31 1.62
C LYS A 139 -15.19 3.65 2.64
N ASP A 140 -15.16 4.11 3.88
CA ASP A 140 -16.03 3.60 4.96
C ASP A 140 -16.00 2.06 5.04
N ASN A 141 -14.79 1.50 4.97
CA ASN A 141 -14.50 0.07 4.92
C ASN A 141 -15.12 -0.74 3.76
N THR A 142 -15.63 -0.07 2.73
CA THR A 142 -16.30 -0.69 1.59
C THR A 142 -15.63 -0.30 0.29
N LEU A 143 -15.25 -1.30 -0.52
CA LEU A 143 -14.84 -1.12 -1.90
C LEU A 143 -16.07 -1.14 -2.81
N LEU A 144 -16.34 0.01 -3.42
CA LEU A 144 -17.42 0.17 -4.41
C LEU A 144 -16.86 0.00 -5.82
N SER A 145 -17.50 -0.85 -6.63
CA SER A 145 -17.11 -1.09 -8.02
C SER A 145 -17.12 0.19 -8.84
N ALA A 146 -16.06 0.43 -9.62
CA ALA A 146 -16.01 1.53 -10.57
C ALA A 146 -17.03 1.37 -11.73
N LYS A 147 -17.42 0.12 -12.04
CA LYS A 147 -18.37 -0.17 -13.12
C LYS A 147 -19.82 0.00 -12.68
N SER A 148 -20.18 -0.56 -11.52
CA SER A 148 -21.58 -0.65 -11.08
C SER A 148 -21.94 0.24 -9.90
N GLY A 149 -20.95 0.81 -9.21
CA GLY A 149 -21.15 1.54 -7.95
C GLY A 149 -21.55 0.67 -6.76
N LYS A 150 -21.74 -0.65 -6.95
CA LYS A 150 -22.16 -1.58 -5.90
C LYS A 150 -20.97 -2.00 -5.02
N PRO A 151 -21.20 -2.34 -3.74
CA PRO A 151 -20.19 -2.97 -2.89
C PRO A 151 -19.70 -4.29 -3.50
N ILE A 152 -18.39 -4.44 -3.64
CA ILE A 152 -17.75 -5.68 -4.12
C ILE A 152 -16.85 -6.31 -3.06
N ALA A 153 -16.31 -5.52 -2.14
CA ALA A 153 -15.60 -6.03 -0.98
C ALA A 153 -15.82 -5.12 0.25
N ILE A 154 -15.83 -5.69 1.45
CA ILE A 154 -16.05 -5.00 2.71
C ILE A 154 -15.07 -5.55 3.75
N LEU A 155 -14.33 -4.67 4.42
CA LEU A 155 -13.57 -5.00 5.62
C LEU A 155 -14.48 -4.73 6.83
N GLN A 156 -14.92 -5.77 7.52
CA GLN A 156 -15.82 -5.60 8.65
C GLN A 156 -15.07 -5.01 9.86
N PRO A 157 -15.79 -4.34 10.79
CA PRO A 157 -15.21 -3.90 12.06
C PRO A 157 -14.55 -5.02 12.83
N GLU A 158 -13.58 -4.66 13.67
CA GLU A 158 -12.84 -5.62 14.48
C GLU A 158 -13.77 -6.38 15.42
N THR A 159 -13.61 -7.70 15.45
CA THR A 159 -14.31 -8.59 16.36
C THR A 159 -13.59 -8.70 17.71
N GLN A 160 -14.23 -9.32 18.70
CA GLN A 160 -13.63 -9.51 20.04
C GLN A 160 -12.31 -10.30 20.02
N ASN A 161 -12.03 -11.06 18.96
CA ASN A 161 -10.82 -11.87 18.81
C ASN A 161 -9.70 -11.14 18.05
N SER A 162 -9.79 -9.81 17.89
CA SER A 162 -8.85 -9.03 17.09
C SER A 162 -8.72 -9.50 15.64
N LEU A 163 -9.87 -9.81 15.05
CA LEU A 163 -10.01 -10.21 13.65
C LEU A 163 -10.88 -9.22 12.91
N LEU A 164 -10.52 -8.94 11.66
CA LEU A 164 -11.25 -8.09 10.72
C LEU A 164 -11.73 -8.96 9.56
N PRO A 165 -12.99 -9.44 9.61
CA PRO A 165 -13.55 -10.26 8.55
C PRO A 165 -13.58 -9.52 7.21
N VAL A 166 -13.22 -10.20 6.14
CA VAL A 166 -13.27 -9.69 4.77
C VAL A 166 -14.39 -10.39 4.02
N ARG A 167 -15.35 -9.59 3.54
CA ARG A 167 -16.45 -10.06 2.70
C ARG A 167 -16.27 -9.60 1.27
N ILE A 168 -16.46 -10.50 0.32
CA ILE A 168 -16.40 -10.23 -1.12
C ILE A 168 -17.71 -10.72 -1.72
N ASN A 169 -18.38 -9.87 -2.50
CA ASN A 169 -19.69 -10.17 -3.10
C ASN A 169 -20.71 -10.80 -2.10
N ASN A 170 -20.76 -10.25 -0.87
CA ASN A 170 -21.62 -10.72 0.23
C ASN A 170 -21.30 -12.13 0.78
N ARG A 171 -20.10 -12.63 0.53
CA ARG A 171 -19.56 -13.87 1.09
C ARG A 171 -18.31 -13.57 1.91
N GLU A 172 -18.22 -14.10 3.12
CA GLU A 172 -17.00 -13.98 3.92
C GLU A 172 -15.96 -14.98 3.41
N VAL A 173 -14.76 -14.47 3.07
CA VAL A 173 -13.68 -15.26 2.45
C VAL A 173 -12.53 -15.54 3.40
N GLY A 174 -12.41 -14.76 4.47
CA GLY A 174 -11.37 -14.90 5.49
C GLY A 174 -11.36 -13.69 6.43
N SER A 175 -10.54 -13.74 7.46
CA SER A 175 -10.36 -12.66 8.42
C SER A 175 -8.91 -12.22 8.49
N LEU A 176 -8.67 -10.91 8.43
CA LEU A 176 -7.35 -10.32 8.62
C LEU A 176 -7.10 -10.13 10.13
N VAL A 177 -5.95 -10.56 10.61
CA VAL A 177 -5.54 -10.33 11.99
C VAL A 177 -5.28 -8.83 12.23
N SER A 178 -5.89 -8.28 13.28
CA SER A 178 -5.80 -6.87 13.67
C SER A 178 -4.47 -6.54 14.37
N ALA A 179 -3.95 -7.49 15.16
CA ALA A 179 -2.92 -7.26 16.18
C ALA A 179 -1.71 -6.44 15.70
N ASN A 180 -1.44 -5.38 16.44
CA ASN A 180 -0.23 -4.57 16.36
C ASN A 180 0.97 -5.39 16.88
N PRO A 181 2.11 -5.50 16.17
CA PRO A 181 3.29 -6.27 16.61
C PRO A 181 4.00 -5.75 17.87
N ALA A 182 3.38 -4.87 18.65
CA ALA A 182 3.89 -4.37 19.92
C ALA A 182 3.63 -5.36 21.06
N ALA A 183 4.10 -6.60 20.93
CA ALA A 183 4.15 -7.57 22.04
C ALA A 183 5.19 -8.68 21.79
N GLY A 184 6.42 -8.34 21.38
CA GLY A 184 7.65 -9.04 21.79
C GLY A 184 7.78 -10.57 21.66
N LYS A 185 6.88 -11.30 21.00
CA LYS A 185 6.94 -12.76 20.86
C LYS A 185 6.29 -13.20 19.56
N GLY A 186 7.11 -13.82 18.70
CA GLY A 186 6.63 -14.60 17.56
C GLY A 186 7.08 -14.04 16.22
N LEU A 187 8.29 -14.40 15.80
CA LEU A 187 8.48 -14.77 14.39
C LEU A 187 7.27 -15.62 13.97
N SER A 188 6.68 -15.35 12.81
CA SER A 188 5.67 -16.17 12.15
C SER A 188 4.20 -16.13 12.61
N GLN A 189 3.63 -14.97 12.98
CA GLN A 189 2.16 -14.86 13.05
C GLN A 189 1.55 -14.79 11.64
N ARG A 190 0.54 -15.61 11.38
CA ARG A 190 -0.24 -15.57 10.14
C ARG A 190 -1.07 -14.28 10.07
N ALA A 191 -1.20 -13.71 8.89
CA ALA A 191 -2.03 -12.54 8.63
C ALA A 191 -3.50 -12.90 8.50
N PHE A 192 -3.81 -14.12 8.07
CA PHE A 192 -5.18 -14.56 7.82
C PHE A 192 -5.60 -15.70 8.72
N GLU A 193 -6.87 -15.67 9.12
CA GLU A 193 -7.59 -16.76 9.77
C GLU A 193 -8.91 -17.04 9.03
N PHE A 194 -9.43 -18.26 9.18
CA PHE A 194 -10.72 -18.69 8.62
C PHE A 194 -10.87 -18.51 7.09
N LEU A 195 -9.77 -18.65 6.35
CA LEU A 195 -9.80 -18.64 4.89
C LEU A 195 -10.74 -19.72 4.35
N LYS A 196 -11.57 -19.37 3.37
CA LYS A 196 -12.44 -20.33 2.69
C LYS A 196 -11.62 -21.22 1.78
N ASN A 197 -11.98 -22.50 1.76
CA ASN A 197 -11.25 -23.51 1.00
C ASN A 197 -11.43 -23.40 -0.52
N ASP A 198 -12.55 -22.83 -0.94
CA ASP A 198 -13.02 -22.64 -2.31
C ASP A 198 -12.96 -21.16 -2.73
N ILE A 199 -11.97 -20.42 -2.20
CA ILE A 199 -11.72 -19.04 -2.62
C ILE A 199 -11.37 -19.00 -4.11
N THR A 200 -12.01 -18.10 -4.84
CA THR A 200 -11.73 -17.86 -6.27
C THR A 200 -10.56 -16.91 -6.46
N GLU A 201 -9.94 -16.89 -7.64
CA GLU A 201 -8.85 -15.94 -7.96
C GLU A 201 -9.28 -14.48 -7.80
N GLU A 202 -10.53 -14.15 -8.15
CA GLU A 202 -11.08 -12.80 -7.98
C GLU A 202 -11.21 -12.44 -6.49
N GLU A 203 -11.69 -13.38 -5.67
CA GLU A 203 -11.80 -13.19 -4.22
C GLU A 203 -10.43 -13.06 -3.57
N GLU A 204 -9.46 -13.89 -3.95
CA GLU A 204 -8.08 -13.80 -3.47
C GLU A 204 -7.47 -12.44 -3.82
N THR A 205 -7.64 -11.99 -5.07
CA THR A 205 -7.11 -10.71 -5.55
C THR A 205 -7.66 -9.53 -4.74
N LEU A 206 -8.97 -9.52 -4.48
CA LEU A 206 -9.64 -8.47 -3.71
C LEU A 206 -9.30 -8.54 -2.21
N LEU A 207 -9.18 -9.76 -1.66
CA LEU A 207 -8.73 -9.99 -0.29
C LEU A 207 -7.33 -9.39 -0.09
N LEU A 208 -6.37 -9.77 -0.95
CA LEU A 208 -5.01 -9.24 -0.90
C LEU A 208 -4.97 -7.72 -1.08
N ALA A 209 -5.77 -7.16 -1.99
CA ALA A 209 -5.83 -5.71 -2.18
C ALA A 209 -6.24 -4.97 -0.90
N LEU A 210 -7.31 -5.41 -0.22
CA LEU A 210 -7.76 -4.79 1.03
C LEU A 210 -6.76 -5.02 2.15
N SER A 211 -6.20 -6.23 2.27
CA SER A 211 -5.26 -6.57 3.33
C SER A 211 -3.95 -5.80 3.21
N VAL A 212 -3.39 -5.67 2.01
CA VAL A 212 -2.16 -4.89 1.80
C VAL A 212 -2.40 -3.42 2.12
N LEU A 213 -3.51 -2.85 1.65
CA LEU A 213 -3.88 -1.47 1.96
C LEU A 213 -3.95 -1.26 3.47
N GLU A 214 -4.67 -2.13 4.17
CA GLU A 214 -4.89 -2.05 5.61
C GLU A 214 -3.60 -2.26 6.43
N LEU A 215 -2.82 -3.31 6.12
CA LEU A 215 -1.58 -3.63 6.82
C LEU A 215 -0.53 -2.53 6.66
N VAL A 216 -0.40 -1.95 5.45
CA VAL A 216 0.49 -0.82 5.25
C VAL A 216 -0.05 0.43 5.94
N ASN A 217 -1.37 0.66 5.92
CA ASN A 217 -1.99 1.80 6.55
C ASN A 217 -1.69 1.88 8.06
N ARG A 218 -1.88 0.78 8.78
CA ARG A 218 -1.58 0.69 10.23
C ARG A 218 -0.12 0.98 10.59
N LYS A 219 0.80 0.75 9.64
CA LYS A 219 2.24 0.94 9.86
C LYS A 219 2.70 2.38 9.63
N VAL A 220 2.02 3.12 8.75
CA VAL A 220 2.43 4.47 8.34
C VAL A 220 1.73 5.56 9.12
N GLU A 221 0.56 5.27 9.70
CA GLU A 221 -0.05 6.06 10.78
C GLU A 221 0.91 6.14 11.99
#